data_AF-Q0PC59-F1
#
_entry.id   AF-Q0PC59-F1
#
_cell.length_a   1.000
_cell.length_b   1.000
_cell.length_c   1.000
_cell.angle_alpha   90.00
_cell.angle_beta   90.00
_cell.angle_gamma   90.00
#
_symmetry.space_group_name_H-M   'P 1'
#
loop_
_entity.id
_entity.type
_entity.pdbx_description
1 polymer ?
#
loop_
_entity_poly.entity_id
_entity_poly.type
_entity_poly.pdbx_seq_one_letter_code
_entity_poly.pdbx_strand_id
1 'polypeptide(L)'
;MEQILTWQQIYDPFSNIWLSALVAFLPILCFLVCLVVLKLKGYQAGFLTVILATLVALFAYKMPWNLVGASFIQGFTNGMWPIAWIIIAAIFLYKLSIKSGSFEIIKKSVMSITPDHRIQVILIGFCFGSFLEGAIGFGGPVAITAALLVGLGLRPLQAAGLCLIANTAPVAFGAVGIPIIAMANLVGIEQHSVSAMVGRMLVPLSLTIPFFIVFLMDGFKGIKETFPAILVAALSFTTTQFLSSNHLGAELPDIISAVVSLAVTTVFLKFWKPKNIFRFDNESNFTQDNTLSFNQILKAWSPFILLIVCIIIWTQPWFKALFDKDGILSYTSITLQFSNITTGILSPSITGIGEAKPLSLALGVDLINGKTVAQAGTAILLAAFLTIAILKIKAEDAAECFWVTLKEMAIPCITIGLVVAFAFISKNSGMSTTLGLAFAHTGDAFSFFSPIIGWIGVFLTGSDTSANLLFGTLQQVSAQKLGISEALFLAANSVGGVVGKMISPQSIAIACAAVGLVGKESDLFKFTLKYSVAFIILIGIWTCIIAFFLQGIIPEVIVK
;
A
#
# COMPACT_ATOMS: atom_id res chain seq x y z
N MET A 1 -15.88 39.09 17.74
CA MET A 1 -15.86 37.81 16.98
C MET A 1 -16.24 38.15 15.56
N GLU A 2 -15.28 38.21 14.63
CA GLU A 2 -15.64 38.19 13.21
C GLU A 2 -16.45 36.91 12.98
N GLN A 3 -17.67 37.04 12.46
CA GLN A 3 -18.38 35.89 11.92
C GLN A 3 -17.53 35.38 10.76
N ILE A 4 -16.79 34.29 10.99
CA ILE A 4 -16.17 33.51 9.92
C ILE A 4 -17.32 33.16 8.98
N LEU A 5 -17.36 33.79 7.80
CA LEU A 5 -18.33 33.46 6.76
C LEU A 5 -18.11 31.99 6.43
N THR A 6 -19.08 31.13 6.75
CA THR A 6 -18.96 29.70 6.52
C THR A 6 -19.64 29.34 5.21
N TRP A 7 -18.92 28.63 4.35
CA TRP A 7 -19.51 28.02 3.17
C TRP A 7 -19.94 26.59 3.51
N GLN A 8 -21.18 26.25 3.18
CA GLN A 8 -21.73 24.93 3.43
C GLN A 8 -21.59 24.05 2.18
N GLN A 9 -21.13 22.81 2.37
CA GLN A 9 -21.07 21.84 1.29
C GLN A 9 -22.46 21.54 0.73
N ILE A 10 -22.54 21.42 -0.59
CA ILE A 10 -23.76 21.04 -1.32
C ILE A 10 -23.54 19.64 -1.87
N TYR A 11 -24.13 18.62 -1.25
CA TYR A 11 -23.94 17.23 -1.69
C TYR A 11 -24.75 16.86 -2.94
N ASP A 12 -25.78 17.64 -3.30
CA ASP A 12 -26.59 17.41 -4.50
C ASP A 12 -26.82 18.72 -5.26
N PRO A 13 -25.78 19.29 -5.91
CA PRO A 13 -25.87 20.60 -6.57
C PRO A 13 -26.86 20.65 -7.74
N PHE A 14 -27.23 19.51 -8.31
CA PHE A 14 -28.18 19.43 -9.43
C PHE A 14 -29.56 18.90 -9.04
N SER A 15 -29.84 18.75 -7.74
CA SER A 15 -31.10 18.17 -7.21
C SER A 15 -31.44 16.79 -7.80
N ASN A 16 -30.40 16.07 -8.25
CA ASN A 16 -30.46 14.70 -8.74
C ASN A 16 -29.12 14.07 -8.41
N ILE A 17 -29.11 13.22 -7.38
CA ILE A 17 -27.91 12.59 -6.84
C ILE A 17 -27.08 11.87 -7.91
N TRP A 18 -27.71 11.27 -8.92
CA TRP A 18 -27.01 10.54 -9.99
C TRP A 18 -26.32 11.49 -10.97
N LEU A 19 -26.98 12.60 -11.33
CA LEU A 19 -26.37 13.63 -12.17
C LEU A 19 -25.22 14.33 -11.42
N SER A 20 -25.45 14.65 -10.15
CA SER A 20 -24.43 15.20 -9.25
C SER A 20 -23.23 14.26 -9.10
N ALA A 21 -23.47 12.95 -8.98
CA ALA A 21 -22.42 11.94 -8.92
C ALA A 21 -21.64 11.81 -10.23
N LEU A 22 -22.30 11.86 -11.40
CA LEU A 22 -21.62 11.86 -12.69
C LEU A 22 -20.66 13.05 -12.84
N VAL A 23 -21.10 14.23 -12.41
CA VAL A 23 -20.25 15.44 -12.42
C VAL A 23 -19.11 15.31 -11.40
N ALA A 24 -19.39 14.80 -10.19
CA ALA A 24 -18.38 14.55 -9.16
C ALA A 24 -17.34 13.51 -9.58
N PHE A 25 -17.72 12.56 -10.43
CA PHE A 25 -16.83 11.51 -10.94
C PHE A 25 -15.88 12.01 -12.04
N LEU A 26 -16.19 13.13 -12.69
CA LEU A 26 -15.46 13.63 -13.85
C LEU A 26 -13.95 13.80 -13.62
N PRO A 27 -13.46 14.34 -12.48
CA PRO A 27 -12.02 14.42 -12.20
C PRO A 27 -11.36 13.04 -12.05
N ILE A 28 -12.05 12.08 -11.43
CA ILE A 28 -11.57 10.70 -11.30
C ILE A 28 -11.50 10.05 -12.68
N LEU A 29 -12.56 10.19 -13.49
CA LEU A 29 -12.58 9.71 -14.86
C LEU A 29 -11.43 10.32 -15.68
N CYS A 30 -11.19 11.62 -15.54
CA CYS A 30 -10.06 12.30 -16.18
C CYS A 30 -8.72 11.68 -15.77
N PHE A 31 -8.50 11.41 -14.48
CA PHE A 31 -7.28 10.76 -14.00
C PHE A 31 -7.07 9.39 -14.68
N LEU A 32 -8.13 8.58 -14.70
CA LEU A 32 -8.11 7.22 -15.24
C LEU A 32 -7.90 7.24 -16.77
N VAL A 33 -8.59 8.12 -17.50
CA VAL A 33 -8.43 8.28 -18.95
C VAL A 33 -7.03 8.78 -19.29
N CYS A 34 -6.49 9.73 -18.52
CA CYS A 34 -5.12 10.23 -18.72
C CYS A 34 -4.08 9.12 -18.60
N LEU A 35 -4.21 8.23 -17.62
CA LEU A 35 -3.26 7.15 -17.40
C LEU A 35 -3.43 5.99 -18.39
N VAL A 36 -4.67 5.58 -18.65
CA VAL A 36 -4.94 4.32 -19.38
C VAL A 36 -5.04 4.56 -20.88
N VAL A 37 -5.76 5.60 -21.29
CA VAL A 37 -6.02 5.89 -22.71
C VAL A 37 -4.93 6.78 -23.28
N LEU A 38 -4.66 7.91 -22.63
CA LEU A 38 -3.66 8.88 -23.10
C LEU A 38 -2.22 8.48 -22.72
N LYS A 39 -2.05 7.48 -21.83
CA LYS A 39 -0.75 6.98 -21.38
C LYS A 39 0.18 8.07 -20.85
N LEU A 40 -0.39 9.09 -20.22
CA LEU A 40 0.36 10.18 -19.61
C LEU A 40 1.09 9.71 -18.35
N LYS A 41 2.13 10.45 -17.97
CA LYS A 41 2.84 10.19 -16.71
C LYS A 41 1.96 10.57 -15.51
N GLY A 42 2.19 9.92 -14.37
CA GLY A 42 1.40 10.13 -13.15
C GLY A 42 1.25 11.60 -12.74
N TYR A 43 2.33 12.38 -12.75
CA TYR A 43 2.27 13.81 -12.40
C TYR A 43 1.44 14.64 -13.40
N GLN A 44 1.43 14.27 -14.69
CA GLN A 44 0.63 14.96 -15.70
C GLN A 44 -0.85 14.67 -15.51
N ALA A 45 -1.19 13.39 -15.29
CA ALA A 45 -2.56 12.98 -14.97
C ALA A 45 -3.05 13.66 -13.69
N GLY A 46 -2.24 13.64 -12.62
CA GLY A 46 -2.56 14.28 -11.35
C GLY A 46 -2.79 15.78 -11.50
N PHE A 47 -1.95 16.48 -12.28
CA PHE A 47 -2.10 17.91 -12.52
C PHE A 47 -3.41 18.24 -13.26
N LEU A 48 -3.72 17.52 -14.34
CA LEU A 48 -4.98 17.71 -15.08
C LEU A 48 -6.21 17.40 -14.22
N THR A 49 -6.13 16.37 -13.38
CA THR A 49 -7.19 16.02 -12.43
C THR A 49 -7.41 17.11 -11.39
N VAL A 50 -6.35 17.72 -10.85
CA VAL A 50 -6.48 18.86 -9.92
C VAL A 50 -7.14 20.06 -10.60
N ILE A 51 -6.76 20.38 -11.85
CA ILE A 51 -7.41 21.46 -12.61
C ILE A 51 -8.89 21.16 -12.75
N LEU A 52 -9.26 19.97 -13.20
CA LEU A 52 -10.65 19.62 -13.43
C LEU A 52 -11.46 19.59 -12.12
N ALA A 53 -10.89 19.05 -11.04
CA ALA A 53 -11.51 19.08 -9.72
C ALA A 53 -11.70 20.52 -9.20
N THR A 54 -10.74 21.40 -9.46
CA THR A 54 -10.86 22.82 -9.14
C THR A 54 -12.02 23.46 -9.90
N LEU A 55 -12.15 23.20 -11.20
CA LEU A 55 -13.25 23.72 -12.01
C LEU A 55 -14.61 23.20 -11.52
N VAL A 56 -14.72 21.89 -11.23
CA VAL A 56 -15.96 21.31 -10.71
C VAL A 56 -16.30 21.86 -9.32
N ALA A 57 -15.32 22.00 -8.43
CA ALA A 57 -15.52 22.57 -7.10
C ALA A 57 -16.02 24.02 -7.17
N LEU A 58 -15.42 24.85 -8.01
CA LEU A 58 -15.79 26.26 -8.19
C LEU A 58 -17.18 26.42 -8.83
N PHE A 59 -17.44 25.72 -9.93
CA PHE A 59 -18.62 26.00 -10.76
C PHE A 59 -19.83 25.12 -10.44
N ALA A 60 -19.63 23.83 -10.18
CA ALA A 60 -20.74 22.92 -9.87
C ALA A 60 -21.09 22.95 -8.37
N TYR A 61 -20.08 22.90 -7.50
CA TYR A 61 -20.30 22.90 -6.04
C TYR A 61 -20.32 24.30 -5.43
N LYS A 62 -19.97 25.35 -6.20
CA LYS A 62 -19.96 26.75 -5.74
C LYS A 62 -19.05 26.96 -4.53
N MET A 63 -17.98 26.18 -4.42
CA MET A 63 -16.97 26.32 -3.37
C MET A 63 -16.15 27.60 -3.62
N PRO A 64 -16.00 28.49 -2.64
CA PRO A 64 -15.17 29.69 -2.77
C PRO A 64 -13.72 29.37 -3.14
N TRP A 65 -13.11 30.21 -4.00
CA TRP A 65 -11.78 29.97 -4.54
C TRP A 65 -10.68 29.87 -3.46
N ASN A 66 -10.80 30.64 -2.39
CA ASN A 66 -9.87 30.63 -1.27
C ASN A 66 -9.91 29.29 -0.52
N LEU A 67 -11.09 28.68 -0.38
CA LEU A 67 -11.27 27.36 0.21
C LEU A 67 -10.75 26.25 -0.71
N VAL A 68 -10.91 26.38 -2.03
CA VAL A 68 -10.33 25.43 -2.99
C VAL A 68 -8.80 25.46 -2.91
N GLY A 69 -8.21 26.66 -2.94
CA GLY A 69 -6.77 26.85 -2.78
C GLY A 69 -6.25 26.34 -1.43
N ALA A 70 -6.98 26.60 -0.34
CA ALA A 70 -6.64 26.06 0.97
C ALA A 70 -6.73 24.52 1.01
N SER A 71 -7.73 23.93 0.36
CA SER A 71 -7.88 22.47 0.27
C SER A 71 -6.75 21.83 -0.55
N PHE A 72 -6.33 22.49 -1.64
CA PHE A 72 -5.15 22.09 -2.41
C PHE A 72 -3.89 22.09 -1.53
N ILE A 73 -3.62 23.21 -0.83
CA ILE A 73 -2.45 23.34 0.04
C ILE A 73 -2.51 22.31 1.16
N GLN A 74 -3.64 22.16 1.84
CA GLN A 74 -3.85 21.18 2.90
C GLN A 74 -3.51 19.77 2.42
N GLY A 75 -4.06 19.34 1.28
CA GLY A 75 -3.79 18.01 0.75
C GLY A 75 -2.34 17.84 0.32
N PHE A 76 -1.77 18.85 -0.33
CA PHE A 76 -0.38 18.80 -0.77
C PHE A 76 0.60 18.78 0.41
N THR A 77 0.41 19.57 1.46
CA THR A 77 1.34 19.62 2.59
C THR A 77 1.12 18.46 3.57
N ASN A 78 -0.10 18.28 4.06
CA ASN A 78 -0.40 17.33 5.13
C ASN A 78 -0.39 15.89 4.62
N GLY A 79 -0.73 15.70 3.34
CA GLY A 79 -0.69 14.43 2.67
C GLY A 79 0.71 14.04 2.22
N MET A 80 1.37 14.92 1.46
CA MET A 80 2.65 14.58 0.82
C MET A 80 3.78 14.46 1.83
N TRP A 81 3.88 15.35 2.82
CA TRP A 81 5.08 15.43 3.66
C TRP A 81 5.39 14.13 4.44
N PRO A 82 4.44 13.55 5.19
CA PRO A 82 4.69 12.30 5.91
C PRO A 82 4.99 11.13 4.97
N ILE A 83 4.27 11.05 3.84
CA ILE A 83 4.40 9.96 2.87
C ILE A 83 5.75 10.06 2.16
N ALA A 84 6.11 11.23 1.65
CA ALA A 84 7.37 11.47 0.97
C ALA A 84 8.57 11.19 1.89
N TRP A 85 8.47 11.55 3.17
CA TRP A 85 9.54 11.28 4.13
C TRP A 85 9.77 9.77 4.35
N ILE A 86 8.70 8.98 4.48
CA ILE A 86 8.79 7.51 4.56
C ILE A 86 9.43 6.94 3.30
N ILE A 87 8.97 7.36 2.11
CA ILE A 87 9.50 6.88 0.83
C ILE A 87 10.99 7.18 0.70
N ILE A 88 11.40 8.44 0.94
CA ILE A 88 12.80 8.84 0.81
C ILE A 88 13.69 8.05 1.76
N ALA A 89 13.29 7.91 3.03
CA ALA A 89 14.05 7.14 4.01
C ALA A 89 14.16 5.65 3.63
N ALA A 90 13.06 5.04 3.20
CA ALA A 90 13.02 3.62 2.82
C ALA A 90 13.86 3.33 1.56
N ILE A 91 13.71 4.14 0.51
CA ILE A 91 14.49 4.00 -0.73
C ILE A 91 15.97 4.28 -0.49
N PHE A 92 16.29 5.22 0.39
CA PHE A 92 17.68 5.44 0.80
C PHE A 92 18.28 4.22 1.49
N LEU A 93 17.61 3.64 2.48
CA LEU A 93 18.05 2.39 3.15
C LEU A 93 18.21 1.24 2.14
N TYR A 94 17.28 1.12 1.20
CA TYR A 94 17.36 0.12 0.14
C TYR A 94 18.59 0.33 -0.76
N LYS A 95 18.85 1.56 -1.21
CA LYS A 95 20.03 1.87 -2.03
C LYS A 95 21.34 1.61 -1.29
N LEU A 96 21.40 1.90 0.02
CA LEU A 96 22.55 1.52 0.86
C LEU A 96 22.75 -0.01 0.90
N SER A 97 21.65 -0.76 0.97
CA SER A 97 21.67 -2.24 0.96
C SER A 97 22.16 -2.79 -0.39
N ILE A 98 21.83 -2.14 -1.50
CA ILE A 98 22.38 -2.49 -2.83
C ILE A 98 23.86 -2.11 -2.91
N LYS A 99 24.21 -0.86 -2.61
CA LYS A 99 25.57 -0.31 -2.75
C LYS A 99 26.59 -1.06 -1.88
N SER A 100 26.18 -1.52 -0.69
CA SER A 100 27.01 -2.37 0.18
C SER A 100 27.21 -3.81 -0.31
N GLY A 101 26.51 -4.24 -1.35
CA GLY A 101 26.49 -5.64 -1.81
C GLY A 101 25.64 -6.58 -0.94
N SER A 102 25.04 -6.08 0.15
CA SER A 102 24.20 -6.87 1.05
C SER A 102 22.99 -7.47 0.33
N PHE A 103 22.39 -6.72 -0.60
CA PHE A 103 21.25 -7.20 -1.36
C PHE A 103 21.56 -8.44 -2.22
N GLU A 104 22.75 -8.52 -2.81
CA GLU A 104 23.18 -9.71 -3.57
C GLU A 104 23.33 -10.93 -2.67
N ILE A 105 23.83 -10.73 -1.44
CA ILE A 105 23.93 -11.80 -0.43
C ILE A 105 22.52 -12.26 0.00
N ILE A 106 21.58 -11.33 0.21
CA ILE A 106 20.19 -11.66 0.53
C ILE A 106 19.59 -12.54 -0.57
N LYS A 107 19.68 -12.12 -1.84
CA LYS A 107 19.14 -12.90 -2.97
C LYS A 107 19.73 -14.31 -3.01
N LYS A 108 21.07 -14.42 -2.96
CA LYS A 108 21.75 -15.72 -2.94
C LYS A 108 21.34 -16.58 -1.75
N SER A 109 21.17 -15.99 -0.57
CA SER A 109 20.76 -16.71 0.65
C SER A 109 19.37 -17.32 0.56
N VAL A 110 18.45 -16.71 -0.21
CA VAL A 110 17.10 -17.25 -0.44
C VAL A 110 17.13 -18.32 -1.53
N MET A 111 17.87 -18.07 -2.63
CA MET A 111 17.98 -19.00 -3.75
C MET A 111 18.65 -20.33 -3.38
N SER A 112 19.57 -20.32 -2.42
CA SER A 112 20.32 -21.52 -2.02
C SER A 112 19.56 -22.45 -1.07
N ILE A 113 18.34 -22.11 -0.64
CA ILE A 113 17.60 -22.87 0.39
C ILE A 113 17.17 -24.26 -0.12
N THR A 114 16.64 -24.34 -1.33
CA THR A 114 16.04 -25.57 -1.87
C THR A 114 16.20 -25.64 -3.40
N PRO A 115 16.40 -26.85 -3.97
CA PRO A 115 16.43 -27.05 -5.42
C PRO A 115 15.03 -27.18 -6.07
N ASP A 116 13.97 -27.37 -5.27
CA ASP A 116 12.60 -27.57 -5.76
C ASP A 116 11.97 -26.25 -6.20
N HIS A 117 11.62 -26.13 -7.48
CA HIS A 117 11.07 -24.90 -8.06
C HIS A 117 9.74 -24.49 -7.40
N ARG A 118 8.89 -25.44 -6.96
CA ARG A 118 7.61 -25.11 -6.29
C ARG A 118 7.88 -24.34 -5.00
N ILE A 119 8.81 -24.85 -4.19
CA ILE A 119 9.18 -24.22 -2.92
C ILE A 119 9.99 -22.92 -3.17
N GLN A 120 10.84 -22.88 -4.20
CA GLN A 120 11.54 -21.65 -4.59
C GLN A 120 10.57 -20.53 -4.96
N VAL A 121 9.47 -20.80 -5.67
CA VAL A 121 8.46 -19.77 -5.96
C VAL A 121 7.80 -19.26 -4.69
N ILE A 122 7.56 -20.11 -3.68
CA ILE A 122 7.05 -19.65 -2.39
C ILE A 122 8.08 -18.79 -1.67
N LEU A 123 9.33 -19.23 -1.55
CA LEU A 123 10.37 -18.47 -0.86
C LEU A 123 10.71 -17.14 -1.56
N ILE A 124 10.82 -17.16 -2.88
CA ILE A 124 11.25 -15.99 -3.68
C ILE A 124 10.04 -15.14 -4.06
N GLY A 125 9.03 -15.72 -4.72
CA GLY A 125 7.88 -14.99 -5.23
C GLY A 125 6.94 -14.50 -4.13
N PHE A 126 6.63 -15.35 -3.14
CA PHE A 126 5.70 -15.02 -2.06
C PHE A 126 6.40 -14.36 -0.87
N CYS A 127 7.32 -15.04 -0.18
CA CYS A 127 7.93 -14.51 1.04
C CYS A 127 8.89 -13.34 0.73
N PHE A 128 9.93 -13.56 -0.06
CA PHE A 128 10.88 -12.50 -0.41
C PHE A 128 10.24 -11.38 -1.25
N GLY A 129 9.29 -11.72 -2.13
CA GLY A 129 8.47 -10.74 -2.85
C GLY A 129 7.67 -9.83 -1.91
N SER A 130 7.06 -10.39 -0.86
CA SER A 130 6.34 -9.60 0.15
C SER A 130 7.28 -8.72 0.97
N PHE A 131 8.47 -9.21 1.28
CA PHE A 131 9.51 -8.39 1.92
C PHE A 131 9.89 -7.16 1.07
N LEU A 132 10.09 -7.36 -0.25
CA LEU A 132 10.39 -6.27 -1.17
C LEU A 132 9.21 -5.30 -1.32
N GLU A 133 7.97 -5.81 -1.33
CA GLU A 133 6.76 -4.97 -1.39
C GLU A 133 6.65 -4.11 -0.14
N GLY A 134 6.80 -4.71 1.05
CA GLY A 134 6.79 -3.98 2.31
C GLY A 134 7.90 -2.94 2.39
N ALA A 135 9.11 -3.25 1.92
CA ALA A 135 10.24 -2.33 2.04
C ALA A 135 10.26 -1.22 0.97
N ILE A 136 9.85 -1.52 -0.26
CA ILE A 136 10.05 -0.66 -1.44
C ILE A 136 8.72 -0.38 -2.14
N GLY A 137 7.98 -1.43 -2.50
CA GLY A 137 6.75 -1.33 -3.29
C GLY A 137 6.96 -0.95 -4.76
N PHE A 138 5.95 -0.30 -5.36
CA PHE A 138 5.99 0.29 -6.72
C PHE A 138 6.36 -0.66 -7.89
N GLY A 139 6.06 -1.96 -7.76
CA GLY A 139 6.25 -2.94 -8.83
C GLY A 139 7.66 -3.51 -8.97
N GLY A 140 8.65 -2.94 -8.26
CA GLY A 140 9.99 -3.51 -8.11
C GLY A 140 10.02 -4.96 -7.58
N PRO A 141 9.15 -5.36 -6.63
CA PRO A 141 9.13 -6.72 -6.08
C PRO A 141 8.88 -7.79 -7.12
N VAL A 142 7.87 -7.60 -7.97
CA VAL A 142 7.52 -8.54 -9.04
C VAL A 142 8.65 -8.63 -10.07
N ALA A 143 9.25 -7.49 -10.45
CA ALA A 143 10.38 -7.47 -11.38
C ALA A 143 11.55 -8.32 -10.88
N ILE A 144 11.99 -8.04 -9.64
CA ILE A 144 13.18 -8.67 -9.05
C ILE A 144 12.92 -10.17 -8.85
N THR A 145 11.79 -10.55 -8.27
CA THR A 145 11.48 -11.95 -7.99
C THR A 145 11.28 -12.76 -9.26
N ALA A 146 10.59 -12.21 -10.28
CA ALA A 146 10.42 -12.88 -11.56
C ALA A 146 11.76 -13.10 -12.26
N ALA A 147 12.62 -12.07 -12.31
CA ALA A 147 13.96 -12.21 -12.90
C ALA A 147 14.82 -13.25 -12.17
N LEU A 148 14.74 -13.32 -10.84
CA LEU A 148 15.46 -14.33 -10.05
C LEU A 148 14.97 -15.75 -10.35
N LEU A 149 13.65 -15.93 -10.46
CA LEU A 149 13.08 -17.24 -10.80
C LEU A 149 13.43 -17.68 -12.22
N VAL A 150 13.48 -16.75 -13.18
CA VAL A 150 13.99 -17.05 -14.53
C VAL A 150 15.46 -17.47 -14.47
N GLY A 151 16.28 -16.78 -13.68
CA GLY A 151 17.67 -17.16 -13.44
C GLY A 151 17.85 -18.55 -12.79
N LEU A 152 16.81 -19.09 -12.15
CA LEU A 152 16.80 -20.44 -11.56
C LEU A 152 16.25 -21.52 -12.50
N GLY A 153 15.85 -21.16 -13.73
CA GLY A 153 15.37 -22.07 -14.76
C GLY A 153 13.85 -22.07 -14.96
N LEU A 154 13.09 -21.19 -14.30
CA LEU A 154 11.65 -21.07 -14.58
C LEU A 154 11.40 -20.37 -15.91
N ARG A 155 10.34 -20.79 -16.61
CA ARG A 155 9.94 -20.14 -17.86
C ARG A 155 9.52 -18.69 -17.60
N PRO A 156 9.96 -17.71 -18.41
CA PRO A 156 9.68 -16.28 -18.20
C PRO A 156 8.22 -15.94 -17.90
N LEU A 157 7.28 -16.45 -18.69
CA LEU A 157 5.86 -16.14 -18.53
C LEU A 157 5.29 -16.70 -17.22
N GLN A 158 5.73 -17.91 -16.83
CA GLN A 158 5.32 -18.53 -15.58
C GLN A 158 5.92 -17.81 -14.38
N ALA A 159 7.20 -17.47 -14.41
CA ALA A 159 7.86 -16.72 -13.34
C ALA A 159 7.14 -15.38 -13.09
N ALA A 160 6.91 -14.60 -14.16
CA ALA A 160 6.20 -13.33 -14.05
C ALA A 160 4.76 -13.50 -13.54
N GLY A 161 4.01 -14.47 -14.09
CA GLY A 161 2.62 -14.71 -13.71
C GLY A 161 2.47 -15.17 -12.26
N LEU A 162 3.33 -16.09 -11.81
CA LEU A 162 3.31 -16.59 -10.43
C LEU A 162 3.74 -15.50 -9.44
N CYS A 163 4.71 -14.66 -9.78
CA CYS A 163 5.10 -13.51 -8.94
C CYS A 163 4.00 -12.46 -8.82
N LEU A 164 3.26 -12.17 -9.89
CA LEU A 164 2.11 -11.27 -9.84
C LEU A 164 1.00 -11.82 -8.92
N ILE A 165 0.74 -13.12 -8.96
CA ILE A 165 -0.23 -13.77 -8.07
C ILE A 165 0.29 -13.77 -6.62
N ALA A 166 1.57 -14.06 -6.40
CA ALA A 166 2.19 -14.08 -5.09
C ALA A 166 2.17 -12.71 -4.39
N ASN A 167 2.30 -11.64 -5.16
CA ASN A 167 2.30 -10.27 -4.66
C ASN A 167 0.90 -9.76 -4.25
N THR A 168 -0.16 -10.58 -4.35
CA THR A 168 -1.52 -10.18 -3.92
C THR A 168 -1.64 -9.99 -2.40
N ALA A 169 -0.95 -10.78 -1.59
CA ALA A 169 -1.05 -10.70 -0.14
C ALA A 169 -0.42 -9.44 0.50
N PRO A 170 0.72 -8.91 0.02
CA PRO A 170 1.37 -7.78 0.68
C PRO A 170 0.87 -6.38 0.29
N VAL A 171 0.41 -6.16 -0.95
CA VAL A 171 0.30 -4.80 -1.55
C VAL A 171 -0.35 -3.71 -0.68
N ALA A 172 -1.33 -4.05 0.17
CA ALA A 172 -1.98 -3.09 1.07
C ALA A 172 -1.03 -2.47 2.11
N PHE A 173 -0.01 -3.21 2.55
CA PHE A 173 1.02 -2.75 3.50
C PHE A 173 2.35 -2.40 2.80
N GLY A 174 2.33 -2.31 1.47
CA GLY A 174 3.50 -1.98 0.67
C GLY A 174 4.10 -0.61 1.00
N ALA A 175 5.40 -0.48 0.73
CA ALA A 175 6.19 0.72 0.98
C ALA A 175 6.01 1.27 2.41
N VAL A 176 6.09 0.38 3.41
CA VAL A 176 5.96 0.71 4.82
C VAL A 176 4.56 1.27 5.14
N GLY A 177 3.52 0.61 4.66
CA GLY A 177 2.12 0.91 5.03
C GLY A 177 1.52 2.14 4.36
N ILE A 178 2.19 2.74 3.37
CA ILE A 178 1.75 3.99 2.73
C ILE A 178 0.30 3.92 2.20
N PRO A 179 -0.18 2.84 1.55
CA PRO A 179 -1.55 2.79 1.08
C PRO A 179 -2.59 3.02 2.20
N ILE A 180 -2.35 2.48 3.40
CA ILE A 180 -3.24 2.65 4.56
C ILE A 180 -3.03 4.00 5.23
N ILE A 181 -1.77 4.41 5.44
CA ILE A 181 -1.43 5.69 6.06
C ILE A 181 -2.02 6.86 5.26
N ALA A 182 -1.83 6.84 3.94
CA ALA A 182 -2.33 7.88 3.04
C ALA A 182 -3.86 7.97 3.10
N MET A 183 -4.54 6.82 3.05
CA MET A 183 -6.00 6.75 3.13
C MET A 183 -6.52 7.26 4.47
N ALA A 184 -5.97 6.77 5.58
CA ALA A 184 -6.38 7.14 6.93
C ALA A 184 -6.18 8.64 7.18
N ASN A 185 -5.06 9.22 6.71
CA ASN A 185 -4.81 10.65 6.80
C ASN A 185 -5.78 11.47 5.93
N LEU A 186 -6.13 11.00 4.73
CA LEU A 186 -7.13 11.64 3.89
C LEU A 186 -8.50 11.66 4.56
N VAL A 187 -8.97 10.52 5.07
CA VAL A 187 -10.33 10.41 5.63
C VAL A 187 -10.43 10.97 7.05
N GLY A 188 -9.31 11.09 7.76
CA GLY A 188 -9.25 11.68 9.11
C GLY A 188 -9.51 10.67 10.23
N ILE A 189 -9.10 9.42 10.03
CA ILE A 189 -9.22 8.37 11.05
C ILE A 189 -7.85 7.83 11.45
N GLU A 190 -7.81 7.14 12.58
CA GLU A 190 -6.62 6.44 13.06
C GLU A 190 -6.35 5.20 12.17
N GLN A 191 -5.09 5.03 11.76
CA GLN A 191 -4.70 4.04 10.74
C GLN A 191 -4.74 2.59 11.23
N HIS A 192 -4.60 2.35 12.54
CA HIS A 192 -4.59 1.03 13.14
C HIS A 192 -5.94 0.32 12.95
N SER A 193 -7.06 1.05 13.02
CA SER A 193 -8.39 0.47 12.73
C SER A 193 -8.47 -0.11 11.32
N VAL A 194 -7.99 0.63 10.31
CA VAL A 194 -7.95 0.16 8.92
C VAL A 194 -6.92 -0.95 8.75
N SER A 195 -5.73 -0.80 9.30
CA SER A 195 -4.65 -1.80 9.25
C SER A 195 -5.09 -3.15 9.80
N ALA A 196 -5.72 -3.14 10.99
CA ALA A 196 -6.23 -4.34 11.63
C ALA A 196 -7.30 -5.00 10.76
N MET A 197 -8.23 -4.21 10.20
CA MET A 197 -9.29 -4.74 9.34
C MET A 197 -8.75 -5.31 8.02
N VAL A 198 -7.80 -4.63 7.37
CA VAL A 198 -7.12 -5.14 6.16
C VAL A 198 -6.45 -6.48 6.45
N GLY A 199 -5.66 -6.58 7.53
CA GLY A 199 -5.00 -7.84 7.86
C GLY A 199 -5.97 -8.96 8.25
N ARG A 200 -7.12 -8.63 8.84
CA ARG A 200 -8.22 -9.61 9.07
C ARG A 200 -8.84 -10.07 7.75
N MET A 201 -9.06 -9.15 6.80
CA MET A 201 -9.64 -9.47 5.50
C MET A 201 -8.69 -10.27 4.60
N LEU A 202 -7.38 -10.09 4.74
CA LEU A 202 -6.37 -10.76 3.93
C LEU A 202 -6.11 -12.22 4.34
N VAL A 203 -6.51 -12.65 5.55
CA VAL A 203 -6.25 -14.01 6.07
C VAL A 203 -6.60 -15.12 5.05
N PRO A 204 -7.77 -15.13 4.40
CA PRO A 204 -8.08 -16.17 3.41
C PRO A 204 -7.12 -16.13 2.21
N LEU A 205 -6.73 -14.96 1.73
CA LEU A 205 -5.79 -14.83 0.61
C LEU A 205 -4.38 -15.21 1.01
N SER A 206 -3.83 -14.63 2.07
CA SER A 206 -2.45 -14.89 2.51
C SER A 206 -2.21 -16.37 2.86
N LEU A 207 -3.24 -17.05 3.38
CA LEU A 207 -3.15 -18.47 3.73
C LEU A 207 -3.27 -19.38 2.51
N THR A 208 -4.09 -19.02 1.51
CA THR A 208 -4.41 -19.91 0.37
C THR A 208 -3.56 -19.66 -0.87
N ILE A 209 -3.07 -18.44 -1.09
CA ILE A 209 -2.25 -18.08 -2.26
C ILE A 209 -1.02 -18.98 -2.43
N PRO A 210 -0.24 -19.32 -1.38
CA PRO A 210 0.88 -20.25 -1.53
C PRO A 210 0.47 -21.63 -2.05
N PHE A 211 -0.67 -22.18 -1.59
CA PHE A 211 -1.19 -23.45 -2.10
C PHE A 211 -1.67 -23.31 -3.55
N PHE A 212 -2.30 -22.18 -3.86
CA PHE A 212 -2.78 -21.90 -5.20
C PHE A 212 -1.64 -21.77 -6.21
N ILE A 213 -0.55 -21.10 -5.85
CA ILE A 213 0.66 -21.00 -6.67
C ILE A 213 1.20 -22.39 -7.00
N VAL A 214 1.35 -23.28 -6.01
CA VAL A 214 1.85 -24.63 -6.26
C VAL A 214 0.86 -25.45 -7.09
N PHE A 215 -0.45 -25.28 -6.89
CA PHE A 215 -1.46 -25.89 -7.74
C PHE A 215 -1.32 -25.48 -9.20
N LEU A 216 -1.04 -24.20 -9.48
CA LEU A 216 -0.81 -23.72 -10.85
C LEU A 216 0.47 -24.29 -11.48
N MET A 217 1.44 -24.68 -10.67
CA MET A 217 2.71 -25.22 -11.13
C MET A 217 2.65 -26.73 -11.41
N ASP A 218 2.06 -27.51 -10.51
CA ASP A 218 2.15 -28.99 -10.52
C ASP A 218 0.85 -29.66 -10.00
N GLY A 219 -0.26 -28.94 -10.02
CA GLY A 219 -1.59 -29.45 -9.66
C GLY A 219 -1.70 -29.95 -8.22
N PHE A 220 -2.67 -30.84 -7.98
CA PHE A 220 -2.88 -31.45 -6.66
C PHE A 220 -1.72 -32.35 -6.23
N LYS A 221 -0.97 -32.91 -7.17
CA LYS A 221 0.23 -33.70 -6.88
C LYS A 221 1.30 -32.79 -6.24
N GLY A 222 1.55 -31.62 -6.83
CA GLY A 222 2.46 -30.62 -6.30
C GLY A 222 2.13 -30.20 -4.88
N ILE A 223 0.85 -29.91 -4.62
CA ILE A 223 0.40 -29.57 -3.27
C ILE A 223 0.70 -30.72 -2.31
N LYS A 224 0.31 -31.96 -2.63
CA LYS A 224 0.52 -33.11 -1.72
C LYS A 224 1.99 -33.34 -1.39
N GLU A 225 2.88 -33.21 -2.38
CA GLU A 225 4.31 -33.45 -2.19
C GLU A 225 5.02 -32.35 -1.39
N THR A 226 4.52 -31.11 -1.48
CA THR A 226 5.12 -29.94 -0.81
C THR A 226 4.29 -29.40 0.35
N PHE A 227 3.19 -30.07 0.69
CA PHE A 227 2.18 -29.62 1.65
C PHE A 227 2.78 -29.11 2.97
N PRO A 228 3.71 -29.85 3.64
CA PRO A 228 4.27 -29.38 4.90
C PRO A 228 5.01 -28.05 4.76
N ALA A 229 5.81 -27.87 3.70
CA ALA A 229 6.56 -26.64 3.47
C ALA A 229 5.64 -25.47 3.11
N ILE A 230 4.65 -25.68 2.24
CA ILE A 230 3.67 -24.63 1.90
C ILE A 230 2.91 -24.20 3.15
N LEU A 231 2.43 -25.17 3.95
CA LEU A 231 1.66 -24.88 5.15
C LEU A 231 2.48 -24.07 6.16
N VAL A 232 3.74 -24.44 6.39
CA VAL A 232 4.65 -23.70 7.27
C VAL A 232 4.85 -22.27 6.77
N ALA A 233 5.10 -22.06 5.48
CA ALA A 233 5.29 -20.74 4.90
C ALA A 233 4.02 -19.89 4.99
N ALA A 234 2.88 -20.44 4.59
CA ALA A 234 1.59 -19.75 4.56
C ALA A 234 1.09 -19.39 5.96
N LEU A 235 1.19 -20.32 6.92
CA LEU A 235 0.75 -20.10 8.29
C LEU A 235 1.64 -19.09 9.01
N SER A 236 2.96 -19.25 8.91
CA SER A 236 3.89 -18.28 9.52
C SER A 236 3.73 -16.88 8.97
N PHE A 237 3.54 -16.73 7.65
CA PHE A 237 3.26 -15.45 7.01
C PHE A 237 1.93 -14.86 7.50
N THR A 238 0.83 -15.62 7.35
CA THR A 238 -0.52 -15.16 7.65
C THR A 238 -0.68 -14.78 9.13
N THR A 239 -0.22 -15.63 10.04
CA THR A 239 -0.29 -15.35 11.48
C THR A 239 0.50 -14.09 11.82
N THR A 240 1.68 -13.94 11.25
CA THR A 240 2.52 -12.75 11.52
C THR A 240 1.90 -11.49 10.92
N GLN A 241 1.39 -11.54 9.69
CA GLN A 241 0.72 -10.40 9.04
C GLN A 241 -0.51 -9.98 9.84
N PHE A 242 -1.33 -10.95 10.27
CA PHE A 242 -2.48 -10.72 11.13
C PHE A 242 -2.08 -10.03 12.44
N LEU A 243 -1.13 -10.60 13.19
CA LEU A 243 -0.74 -10.05 14.50
C LEU A 243 -0.10 -8.67 14.38
N SER A 244 0.80 -8.47 13.42
CA SER A 244 1.47 -7.19 13.22
C SER A 244 0.50 -6.10 12.75
N SER A 245 -0.42 -6.39 11.82
CA SER A 245 -1.38 -5.40 11.36
C SER A 245 -2.40 -5.00 12.44
N ASN A 246 -2.66 -5.90 13.40
CA ASN A 246 -3.61 -5.72 14.49
C ASN A 246 -3.02 -5.08 15.75
N HIS A 247 -1.69 -5.01 15.88
CA HIS A 247 -1.03 -4.56 17.11
C HIS A 247 0.10 -3.56 16.91
N LEU A 248 0.72 -3.50 15.73
CA LEU A 248 1.87 -2.62 15.46
C LEU A 248 1.51 -1.44 14.55
N GLY A 249 0.56 -1.62 13.63
CA GLY A 249 0.18 -0.63 12.63
C GLY A 249 0.38 -1.12 11.20
N ALA A 250 0.29 -0.20 10.23
CA ALA A 250 0.36 -0.53 8.81
C ALA A 250 1.80 -0.64 8.29
N GLU A 251 2.78 -0.14 9.03
CA GLU A 251 4.16 0.07 8.58
C GLU A 251 4.96 -1.21 8.38
N LEU A 252 4.74 -2.18 9.26
CA LEU A 252 5.58 -3.37 9.41
C LEU A 252 4.99 -4.71 8.95
N PRO A 253 3.67 -4.90 8.70
CA PRO A 253 3.12 -6.23 8.49
C PRO A 253 3.81 -7.07 7.43
N ASP A 254 4.09 -6.50 6.26
CA ASP A 254 4.73 -7.23 5.17
C ASP A 254 6.18 -7.59 5.45
N ILE A 255 6.94 -6.64 6.01
CA ILE A 255 8.38 -6.84 6.26
C ILE A 255 8.56 -7.92 7.33
N ILE A 256 7.82 -7.84 8.44
CA ILE A 256 7.93 -8.81 9.53
C ILE A 256 7.39 -10.17 9.08
N SER A 257 6.20 -10.23 8.45
CA SER A 257 5.62 -11.50 8.01
C SER A 257 6.49 -12.22 6.99
N ALA A 258 7.10 -11.48 6.07
CA ALA A 258 8.02 -12.05 5.10
C ALA A 258 9.31 -12.58 5.74
N VAL A 259 9.94 -11.81 6.65
CA VAL A 259 11.16 -12.23 7.35
C VAL A 259 10.90 -13.46 8.23
N VAL A 260 9.81 -13.46 9.00
CA VAL A 260 9.41 -14.60 9.83
C VAL A 260 9.10 -15.82 8.97
N SER A 261 8.35 -15.66 7.89
CA SER A 261 8.01 -16.77 6.99
C SER A 261 9.23 -17.35 6.28
N LEU A 262 10.17 -16.51 5.84
CA LEU A 262 11.46 -16.95 5.30
C LEU A 262 12.26 -17.72 6.36
N ALA A 263 12.41 -17.17 7.56
CA ALA A 263 13.20 -17.78 8.63
C ALA A 263 12.62 -19.15 9.05
N VAL A 264 11.32 -19.20 9.34
CA VAL A 264 10.63 -20.42 9.80
C VAL A 264 10.65 -21.48 8.71
N THR A 265 10.33 -21.13 7.46
CA THR A 265 10.38 -22.07 6.33
C THR A 265 11.80 -22.57 6.07
N THR A 266 12.80 -21.69 6.14
CA THR A 266 14.22 -22.09 5.97
C THR A 266 14.65 -23.07 7.05
N VAL A 267 14.30 -22.81 8.31
CA VAL A 267 14.60 -23.73 9.42
C VAL A 267 13.89 -25.06 9.21
N PHE A 268 12.61 -25.05 8.85
CA PHE A 268 11.83 -26.26 8.56
C PHE A 268 12.47 -27.10 7.45
N LEU A 269 12.90 -26.46 6.35
CA LEU A 269 13.52 -27.14 5.21
C LEU A 269 14.90 -27.76 5.50
N LYS A 270 15.53 -27.41 6.63
CA LYS A 270 16.72 -28.12 7.12
C LYS A 270 16.39 -29.53 7.62
N PHE A 271 15.19 -29.71 8.17
CA PHE A 271 14.74 -30.98 8.75
C PHE A 271 13.85 -31.79 7.81
N TRP A 272 13.19 -31.12 6.85
CA TRP A 272 12.28 -31.75 5.90
C TRP A 272 12.59 -31.33 4.47
N LYS A 273 12.59 -32.28 3.54
CA LYS A 273 12.75 -32.03 2.10
C LYS A 273 11.69 -32.83 1.32
N PRO A 274 11.20 -32.32 0.17
CA PRO A 274 10.27 -33.08 -0.65
C PRO A 274 10.94 -34.35 -1.18
N LYS A 275 10.19 -35.47 -1.23
CA LYS A 275 10.70 -36.74 -1.75
C LYS A 275 11.02 -36.66 -3.25
N ASN A 276 10.16 -35.99 -4.00
CA ASN A 276 10.31 -35.75 -5.43
C ASN A 276 10.62 -34.27 -5.63
N ILE A 277 11.80 -33.96 -6.15
CA ILE A 277 12.21 -32.59 -6.48
C ILE A 277 11.59 -32.24 -7.84
N PHE A 278 10.75 -31.21 -7.86
CA PHE A 278 10.16 -30.70 -9.09
C PHE A 278 10.99 -29.54 -9.64
N ARG A 279 11.34 -29.61 -10.92
CA ARG A 279 12.00 -28.52 -11.65
C ARG A 279 11.47 -28.42 -13.08
N PHE A 280 11.28 -27.21 -13.59
CA PHE A 280 10.81 -26.96 -14.95
C PHE A 280 11.88 -27.19 -16.02
N ASP A 281 13.15 -27.08 -15.65
CA ASP A 281 14.30 -27.25 -16.55
C ASP A 281 14.72 -28.72 -16.71
N ASN A 282 14.10 -29.64 -15.95
CA ASN A 282 14.46 -31.07 -15.88
C ASN A 282 15.94 -31.34 -15.52
N GLU A 283 16.66 -30.33 -15.01
CA GLU A 283 18.05 -30.48 -14.58
C GLU A 283 18.09 -31.24 -13.25
N SER A 284 18.80 -32.38 -13.21
CA SER A 284 18.97 -33.16 -11.98
C SER A 284 20.15 -32.69 -11.13
N ASN A 285 21.14 -32.03 -11.74
CA ASN A 285 22.36 -31.58 -11.09
C ASN A 285 22.24 -30.15 -10.56
N PHE A 286 21.61 -29.98 -9.40
CA PHE A 286 21.66 -28.71 -8.68
C PHE A 286 22.89 -28.67 -7.76
N THR A 287 23.95 -27.96 -8.16
CA THR A 287 25.07 -27.65 -7.26
C THR A 287 24.64 -26.57 -6.28
N GLN A 288 24.45 -26.96 -5.03
CA GLN A 288 24.18 -26.02 -3.95
C GLN A 288 25.49 -25.33 -3.56
N ASP A 289 25.78 -24.18 -4.18
CA ASP A 289 26.92 -23.33 -3.78
C ASP A 289 26.65 -22.72 -2.40
N ASN A 290 26.78 -23.52 -1.33
CA ASN A 290 26.67 -23.09 0.07
C ASN A 290 27.93 -22.34 0.51
N THR A 291 28.30 -21.31 -0.23
CA THR A 291 29.48 -20.47 0.04
C THR A 291 29.22 -19.40 1.09
N LEU A 292 27.96 -19.20 1.49
CA LEU A 292 27.55 -18.14 2.42
C LEU A 292 27.55 -18.61 3.87
N SER A 293 28.37 -17.96 4.69
CA SER A 293 28.36 -18.16 6.15
C SER A 293 27.14 -17.49 6.80
N PHE A 294 26.69 -18.02 7.94
CA PHE A 294 25.58 -17.45 8.71
C PHE A 294 25.81 -15.97 9.07
N ASN A 295 27.04 -15.61 9.44
CA ASN A 295 27.38 -14.22 9.78
C ASN A 295 27.28 -13.28 8.57
N GLN A 296 27.63 -13.74 7.37
CA GLN A 296 27.45 -12.95 6.15
C GLN A 296 25.97 -12.71 5.86
N ILE A 297 25.13 -13.73 6.02
CA ILE A 297 23.67 -13.62 5.83
C ILE A 297 23.09 -12.64 6.87
N LEU A 298 23.41 -12.83 8.15
CA LEU A 298 22.90 -11.95 9.21
C LEU A 298 23.33 -10.49 9.01
N LYS A 299 24.59 -10.27 8.62
CA LYS A 299 25.10 -8.93 8.31
C LYS A 299 24.37 -8.33 7.11
N ALA A 300 24.08 -9.12 6.07
CA ALA A 300 23.36 -8.66 4.89
C ALA A 300 21.90 -8.26 5.19
N TRP A 301 21.23 -8.99 6.09
CA TRP A 301 19.87 -8.69 6.54
C TRP A 301 19.80 -7.56 7.58
N SER A 302 20.93 -7.15 8.17
CA SER A 302 20.97 -6.13 9.24
C SER A 302 20.27 -4.81 8.90
N PRO A 303 20.31 -4.25 7.67
CA PRO A 303 19.62 -2.99 7.38
C PRO A 303 18.11 -3.06 7.64
N PHE A 304 17.50 -4.19 7.28
CA PHE A 304 16.06 -4.39 7.40
C PHE A 304 15.65 -4.86 8.80
N ILE A 305 16.52 -5.61 9.49
CA ILE A 305 16.36 -5.89 10.92
C ILE A 305 16.38 -4.58 11.71
N LEU A 306 17.33 -3.67 11.40
CA LEU A 306 17.39 -2.34 11.99
C LEU A 306 16.14 -1.53 11.68
N LEU A 307 15.65 -1.56 10.43
CA LEU A 307 14.37 -0.91 10.08
C LEU A 307 13.23 -1.40 10.97
N ILE A 308 13.07 -2.72 11.11
CA ILE A 308 12.02 -3.31 11.94
C ILE A 308 12.15 -2.83 13.39
N VAL A 309 13.35 -2.97 13.97
CA VAL A 309 13.62 -2.59 15.37
C VAL A 309 13.38 -1.10 15.59
N CYS A 310 13.88 -0.25 14.69
CA CYS A 310 13.72 1.19 14.78
C CYS A 310 12.24 1.58 14.72
N ILE A 311 11.46 1.07 13.75
CA ILE A 311 10.03 1.39 13.66
C ILE A 311 9.28 0.88 14.89
N ILE A 312 9.54 -0.34 15.36
CA ILE A 312 8.90 -0.87 16.59
C ILE A 312 9.16 0.05 17.77
N ILE A 313 10.42 0.46 18.00
CA ILE A 313 10.77 1.38 19.09
C ILE A 313 10.06 2.71 18.91
N TRP A 314 10.07 3.25 17.69
CA TRP A 314 9.47 4.55 17.37
C TRP A 314 7.95 4.59 17.54
N THR A 315 7.28 3.45 17.35
CA THR A 315 5.82 3.37 17.49
C THR A 315 5.37 3.18 18.94
N GLN A 316 6.29 2.87 19.88
CA GLN A 316 5.94 2.65 21.28
C GLN A 316 5.46 3.94 21.98
N PRO A 317 4.43 3.86 22.85
CA PRO A 317 3.92 5.03 23.59
C PRO A 317 4.99 5.76 24.41
N TRP A 318 5.88 5.02 25.08
CA TRP A 318 6.95 5.61 25.89
C TRP A 318 7.96 6.41 25.05
N PHE A 319 8.21 5.99 23.81
CA PHE A 319 9.12 6.69 22.91
C PHE A 319 8.45 7.91 22.29
N LYS A 320 7.17 7.79 21.88
CA LYS A 320 6.36 8.93 21.42
C LYS A 320 6.24 10.02 22.48
N ALA A 321 6.09 9.65 23.75
CA ALA A 321 6.01 10.58 24.88
C ALA A 321 7.25 11.47 25.02
N LEU A 322 8.41 11.05 24.48
CA LEU A 322 9.62 11.89 24.48
C LEU A 322 9.46 13.13 23.59
N PHE A 323 8.56 13.11 22.60
CA PHE A 323 8.32 14.19 21.63
C PHE A 323 7.03 14.97 21.91
N ASP A 324 6.23 14.54 22.88
CA ASP A 324 5.05 15.28 23.33
C ASP A 324 5.48 16.60 24.00
N LYS A 325 4.53 17.50 24.26
CA LYS A 325 4.81 18.87 24.75
C LYS A 325 5.68 18.88 26.02
N ASP A 326 5.48 17.92 26.91
CA ASP A 326 6.21 17.78 28.18
C ASP A 326 7.45 16.85 28.06
N GLY A 327 7.70 16.31 26.87
CA GLY A 327 8.81 15.41 26.59
C GLY A 327 10.15 16.13 26.47
N ILE A 328 11.23 15.41 26.75
CA ILE A 328 12.60 15.93 26.71
C ILE A 328 12.99 16.41 25.29
N LEU A 329 12.39 15.83 24.26
CA LEU A 329 12.62 16.16 22.85
C LEU A 329 11.53 17.07 22.27
N SER A 330 10.68 17.69 23.10
CA SER A 330 9.62 18.59 22.63
C SER A 330 10.14 19.77 21.79
N TYR A 331 11.37 20.22 22.04
CA TYR A 331 12.05 21.29 21.28
C TYR A 331 12.29 20.93 19.81
N THR A 332 12.21 19.65 19.44
CA THR A 332 12.19 19.23 18.04
C THR A 332 10.79 19.39 17.42
N SER A 333 9.90 20.20 18.02
CA SER A 333 8.54 20.42 17.55
C SER A 333 8.31 21.83 16.98
N ILE A 334 8.43 21.98 15.67
CA ILE A 334 8.22 23.18 14.88
C ILE A 334 7.04 22.95 13.93
N THR A 335 5.91 23.59 14.23
CA THR A 335 4.73 23.63 13.38
C THR A 335 4.51 25.05 12.89
N LEU A 336 4.48 25.26 11.57
CA LEU A 336 4.03 26.51 10.98
C LEU A 336 2.52 26.43 10.74
N GLN A 337 1.74 27.17 11.53
CA GLN A 337 0.30 27.31 11.34
C GLN A 337 0.01 28.52 10.44
N PHE A 338 -0.74 28.30 9.37
CA PHE A 338 -1.26 29.37 8.52
C PHE A 338 -2.73 29.63 8.88
N SER A 339 -2.99 30.63 9.72
CA SER A 339 -4.35 30.96 10.18
C SER A 339 -5.07 32.00 9.30
N ASN A 340 -4.61 32.25 8.07
CA ASN A 340 -5.14 33.32 7.22
C ASN A 340 -6.51 33.01 6.56
N ILE A 341 -7.15 31.89 6.89
CA ILE A 341 -8.46 31.56 6.34
C ILE A 341 -9.56 32.23 7.17
N THR A 342 -10.22 33.23 6.61
CA THR A 342 -11.35 33.94 7.23
C THR A 342 -12.70 33.22 7.08
N THR A 343 -12.76 32.17 6.25
CA THR A 343 -13.99 31.41 5.92
C THR A 343 -13.85 29.93 6.21
N GLY A 344 -14.80 29.31 6.91
CA GLY A 344 -14.79 27.88 7.23
C GLY A 344 -15.64 27.04 6.27
N ILE A 345 -15.45 25.72 6.30
CA ILE A 345 -16.34 24.76 5.62
C ILE A 345 -17.29 24.16 6.66
N LEU A 346 -18.58 24.14 6.34
CA LEU A 346 -19.59 23.37 7.09
C LEU A 346 -20.02 22.16 6.27
N SER A 347 -19.92 20.98 6.87
CA SER A 347 -20.36 19.70 6.28
C SER A 347 -21.72 19.32 6.84
N PRO A 348 -22.79 19.30 6.02
CA PRO A 348 -24.09 18.77 6.44
C PRO A 348 -24.00 17.30 6.88
N SER A 349 -24.94 16.87 7.73
CA SER A 349 -25.04 15.46 8.11
C SER A 349 -25.31 14.57 6.89
N ILE A 350 -24.51 13.51 6.74
CA ILE A 350 -24.61 12.54 5.64
C ILE A 350 -25.89 11.70 5.75
N THR A 351 -26.37 11.44 6.97
CA THR A 351 -27.63 10.72 7.19
C THR A 351 -28.85 11.61 6.96
N GLY A 352 -28.67 12.94 6.91
CA GLY A 352 -29.74 13.94 6.92
C GLY A 352 -30.28 14.25 8.33
N ILE A 353 -29.77 13.55 9.36
CA ILE A 353 -30.17 13.73 10.76
C ILE A 353 -28.97 14.34 11.51
N GLY A 354 -29.19 15.48 12.15
CA GLY A 354 -28.18 16.18 12.95
C GLY A 354 -27.65 17.47 12.31
N GLU A 355 -26.86 18.22 13.08
CA GLU A 355 -26.35 19.53 12.69
C GLU A 355 -25.13 19.42 11.74
N ALA A 356 -24.93 20.47 10.95
CA ALA A 356 -23.74 20.60 10.13
C ALA A 356 -22.49 20.78 11.03
N LYS A 357 -21.42 20.03 10.73
CA LYS A 357 -20.18 20.09 11.50
C LYS A 357 -19.12 20.92 10.77
N PRO A 358 -18.34 21.75 11.47
CA PRO A 358 -17.21 22.44 10.87
C PRO A 358 -16.15 21.42 10.44
N LEU A 359 -15.65 21.56 9.21
CA LEU A 359 -14.55 20.78 8.69
C LEU A 359 -13.24 21.53 8.95
N SER A 360 -12.32 20.90 9.66
CA SER A 360 -11.04 21.50 10.03
C SER A 360 -10.09 21.61 8.83
N LEU A 361 -9.89 22.82 8.31
CA LEU A 361 -8.77 23.14 7.41
C LEU A 361 -7.53 23.45 8.26
N ALA A 362 -6.82 22.41 8.66
CA ALA A 362 -5.51 22.57 9.30
C ALA A 362 -4.45 22.87 8.23
N LEU A 363 -4.14 24.15 8.00
CA LEU A 363 -2.97 24.56 7.22
C LEU A 363 -1.74 24.60 8.14
N GLY A 364 -1.27 23.43 8.55
CA GLY A 364 -0.05 23.29 9.36
C GLY A 364 1.03 22.63 8.53
N VAL A 365 2.17 23.29 8.29
CA VAL A 365 3.36 22.59 7.80
C VAL A 365 4.20 22.18 9.00
N ASP A 366 4.16 20.89 9.30
CA ASP A 366 4.96 20.27 10.35
C ASP A 366 6.37 19.97 9.84
N LEU A 367 7.18 21.03 9.69
CA LEU A 367 8.56 20.96 9.19
C LEU A 367 9.38 19.92 9.94
N ILE A 368 9.35 20.00 11.27
CA ILE A 368 9.96 19.06 12.20
C ILE A 368 9.06 19.17 13.42
N ASN A 369 7.83 18.63 13.44
CA ASN A 369 7.06 18.61 14.69
C ASN A 369 7.35 17.32 15.48
N GLY A 370 7.02 17.25 16.77
CA GLY A 370 7.13 16.00 17.54
C GLY A 370 6.41 14.84 16.88
N LYS A 371 5.32 15.10 16.11
CA LYS A 371 4.62 14.08 15.31
C LYS A 371 5.44 13.59 14.09
N THR A 372 6.17 14.46 13.40
CA THR A 372 7.02 14.21 12.22
C THR A 372 8.32 13.56 12.65
N VAL A 373 8.89 14.01 13.76
CA VAL A 373 10.00 13.31 14.39
C VAL A 373 9.52 11.94 14.85
N ALA A 374 8.32 11.80 15.42
CA ALA A 374 7.69 10.52 15.77
C ALA A 374 7.13 9.71 14.58
N GLN A 375 7.32 10.15 13.33
CA GLN A 375 6.91 9.36 12.16
C GLN A 375 7.91 8.25 11.83
N ALA A 376 7.39 7.20 11.19
CA ALA A 376 8.17 6.06 10.73
C ALA A 376 9.36 6.43 9.84
N GLY A 377 9.27 7.51 9.04
CA GLY A 377 10.37 7.95 8.18
C GLY A 377 11.65 8.29 8.94
N THR A 378 11.53 8.91 10.12
CA THR A 378 12.69 9.24 10.97
C THR A 378 13.30 7.98 11.59
N ALA A 379 12.46 7.02 11.98
CA ALA A 379 12.92 5.71 12.45
C ALA A 379 13.72 4.97 11.36
N ILE A 380 13.22 4.99 10.12
CA ILE A 380 13.90 4.38 8.97
C ILE A 380 15.21 5.10 8.67
N LEU A 381 15.25 6.43 8.75
CA LEU A 381 16.47 7.19 8.54
C LEU A 381 17.53 6.87 9.61
N LEU A 382 17.13 6.68 10.87
CA LEU A 382 18.04 6.18 11.90
C LEU A 382 18.55 4.77 11.55
N ALA A 383 17.69 3.86 11.10
CA ALA A 383 18.11 2.55 10.63
C ALA A 383 19.11 2.65 9.47
N ALA A 384 18.96 3.63 8.58
CA ALA A 384 19.91 3.90 7.49
C ALA A 384 21.27 4.38 8.03
N PHE A 385 21.30 5.28 9.01
CA PHE A 385 22.56 5.70 9.65
C PHE A 385 23.26 4.56 10.41
N LEU A 386 22.51 3.76 11.16
CA LEU A 386 23.04 2.56 11.82
C LEU A 386 23.56 1.55 10.80
N THR A 387 22.89 1.42 9.65
CA THR A 387 23.33 0.57 8.54
C THR A 387 24.67 1.05 7.96
N ILE A 388 24.82 2.36 7.73
CA ILE A 388 26.09 2.95 7.27
C ILE A 388 27.23 2.58 8.23
N ALA A 389 26.99 2.70 9.54
CA ALA A 389 27.98 2.37 10.57
C ALA A 389 28.31 0.87 10.61
N ILE A 390 27.31 -0.02 10.66
CA ILE A 390 27.51 -1.48 10.77
C ILE A 390 28.15 -2.07 9.51
N LEU A 391 27.71 -1.61 8.34
CA LEU A 391 28.24 -2.08 7.05
C LEU A 391 29.50 -1.33 6.63
N LYS A 392 29.91 -0.30 7.37
CA LYS A 392 31.09 0.55 7.10
C LYS A 392 31.05 1.14 5.69
N ILE A 393 29.89 1.66 5.30
CA ILE A 393 29.69 2.32 4.00
C ILE A 393 30.45 3.65 4.01
N LYS A 394 31.19 3.96 2.93
CA LYS A 394 31.91 5.23 2.81
C LYS A 394 30.91 6.39 2.75
N ALA A 395 31.30 7.54 3.31
CA ALA A 395 30.45 8.74 3.32
C ALA A 395 30.08 9.21 1.90
N GLU A 396 31.01 9.11 0.95
CA GLU A 396 30.78 9.45 -0.46
C GLU A 396 29.69 8.57 -1.10
N ASP A 397 29.78 7.26 -0.89
CA ASP A 397 28.79 6.30 -1.38
C ASP A 397 27.42 6.52 -0.74
N ALA A 398 27.38 6.85 0.56
CA ALA A 398 26.14 7.17 1.26
C ALA A 398 25.51 8.47 0.74
N ALA A 399 26.32 9.53 0.52
CA ALA A 399 25.85 10.80 -0.02
C ALA A 399 25.35 10.64 -1.47
N GLU A 400 26.04 9.85 -2.29
CA GLU A 400 25.60 9.49 -3.63
C GLU A 400 24.25 8.77 -3.58
N CYS A 401 24.11 7.74 -2.74
CA CYS A 401 22.84 7.01 -2.58
C CYS A 401 21.70 7.96 -2.19
N PHE A 402 21.94 8.89 -1.26
CA PHE A 402 20.94 9.86 -0.83
C PHE A 402 20.54 10.81 -1.97
N TRP A 403 21.52 11.35 -2.69
CA TRP A 403 21.26 12.28 -3.80
C TRP A 403 20.51 11.61 -4.96
N VAL A 404 20.88 10.36 -5.29
CA VAL A 404 20.17 9.56 -6.28
C VAL A 404 18.74 9.28 -5.83
N THR A 405 18.52 8.95 -4.55
CA THR A 405 17.16 8.80 -3.99
C THR A 405 16.32 10.06 -4.20
N LEU A 406 16.84 11.24 -3.84
CA LEU A 406 16.09 12.50 -4.02
C LEU A 406 15.72 12.74 -5.49
N LYS A 407 16.67 12.52 -6.41
CA LYS A 407 16.44 12.72 -7.85
C LYS A 407 15.39 11.77 -8.41
N GLU A 408 15.48 10.49 -8.09
CA GLU A 408 14.55 9.48 -8.59
C GLU A 408 13.15 9.63 -7.97
N MET A 409 13.08 10.01 -6.69
CA MET A 409 11.82 10.09 -5.95
C MET A 409 11.09 11.43 -6.09
N ALA A 410 11.71 12.49 -6.63
CA ALA A 410 11.08 13.80 -6.79
C ALA A 410 9.75 13.74 -7.57
N ILE A 411 9.74 13.07 -8.73
CA ILE A 411 8.52 12.96 -9.57
C ILE A 411 7.45 12.06 -8.91
N PRO A 412 7.79 10.88 -8.35
CA PRO A 412 6.86 10.11 -7.51
C PRO A 412 6.23 10.93 -6.37
N CYS A 413 7.03 11.69 -5.61
CA CYS A 413 6.53 12.51 -4.50
C CYS A 413 5.58 13.61 -4.99
N ILE A 414 5.92 14.30 -6.09
CA ILE A 414 5.03 15.31 -6.71
C ILE A 414 3.72 14.66 -7.16
N THR A 415 3.78 13.47 -7.76
CA THR A 415 2.58 12.74 -8.19
C THR A 415 1.67 12.43 -7.01
N ILE A 416 2.22 11.92 -5.90
CA ILE A 416 1.46 11.67 -4.67
C ILE A 416 0.86 12.98 -4.15
N GLY A 417 1.65 14.06 -4.08
CA GLY A 417 1.17 15.36 -3.63
C GLY A 417 -0.02 15.88 -4.44
N LEU A 418 0.02 15.75 -5.77
CA LEU A 418 -1.09 16.13 -6.65
C LEU A 418 -2.34 15.26 -6.45
N VAL A 419 -2.17 13.94 -6.31
CA VAL A 419 -3.30 13.01 -6.07
C VAL A 419 -3.94 13.28 -4.72
N VAL A 420 -3.14 13.53 -3.67
CA VAL A 420 -3.70 13.87 -2.35
C VAL A 420 -4.34 15.26 -2.38
N ALA A 421 -3.75 16.24 -3.06
CA ALA A 421 -4.37 17.57 -3.23
C ALA A 421 -5.73 17.47 -3.93
N PHE A 422 -5.83 16.68 -5.01
CA PHE A 422 -7.11 16.35 -5.62
C PHE A 422 -8.08 15.74 -4.60
N ALA A 423 -7.64 14.73 -3.84
CA ALA A 423 -8.49 14.03 -2.90
C ALA A 423 -9.04 14.96 -1.81
N PHE A 424 -8.24 15.91 -1.32
CA PHE A 424 -8.68 16.93 -0.38
C PHE A 424 -9.63 17.96 -1.01
N ILE A 425 -9.40 18.41 -2.24
CA ILE A 425 -10.38 19.25 -2.96
C ILE A 425 -11.71 18.50 -3.09
N SER A 426 -11.68 17.23 -3.49
CA SER A 426 -12.88 16.39 -3.65
C SER A 426 -13.63 16.13 -2.36
N LYS A 427 -12.89 15.88 -1.26
CA LYS A 427 -13.46 15.74 0.09
C LYS A 427 -14.09 17.05 0.55
N ASN A 428 -13.34 18.15 0.48
CA ASN A 428 -13.72 19.43 1.07
C ASN A 428 -14.78 20.17 0.24
N SER A 429 -14.89 19.91 -1.07
CA SER A 429 -15.98 20.46 -1.88
C SER A 429 -17.29 19.68 -1.77
N GLY A 430 -17.26 18.46 -1.23
CA GLY A 430 -18.41 17.55 -1.16
C GLY A 430 -18.54 16.59 -2.35
N MET A 431 -17.66 16.64 -3.36
CA MET A 431 -17.69 15.73 -4.51
C MET A 431 -17.61 14.25 -4.08
N SER A 432 -16.69 13.92 -3.18
CA SER A 432 -16.55 12.55 -2.68
C SER A 432 -17.77 12.10 -1.86
N THR A 433 -18.41 13.03 -1.15
CA THR A 433 -19.63 12.76 -0.40
C THR A 433 -20.81 12.47 -1.33
N THR A 434 -20.96 13.24 -2.40
CA THR A 434 -21.96 12.99 -3.45
C THR A 434 -21.81 11.60 -4.05
N LEU A 435 -20.58 11.20 -4.40
CA LEU A 435 -20.31 9.85 -4.90
C LEU A 435 -20.67 8.78 -3.87
N GLY A 436 -20.25 8.95 -2.62
CA GLY A 436 -20.53 8.00 -1.54
C GLY A 436 -22.03 7.83 -1.28
N LEU A 437 -22.79 8.93 -1.33
CA LEU A 437 -24.25 8.92 -1.22
C LEU A 437 -24.92 8.22 -2.41
N ALA A 438 -24.47 8.50 -3.63
CA ALA A 438 -24.96 7.84 -4.84
C ALA A 438 -24.75 6.33 -4.79
N PHE A 439 -23.56 5.88 -4.40
CA PHE A 439 -23.27 4.46 -4.24
C PHE A 439 -24.03 3.84 -3.07
N ALA A 440 -24.26 4.56 -1.97
CA ALA A 440 -25.05 4.06 -0.85
C ALA A 440 -26.53 3.78 -1.22
N HIS A 441 -27.05 4.34 -2.33
CA HIS A 441 -28.39 3.96 -2.83
C HIS A 441 -28.50 2.49 -3.25
N THR A 442 -27.39 1.77 -3.46
CA THR A 442 -27.45 0.31 -3.69
C THR A 442 -27.76 -0.48 -2.41
N GLY A 443 -27.81 0.17 -1.25
CA GLY A 443 -28.10 -0.46 0.04
C GLY A 443 -27.06 -1.51 0.40
N ASP A 444 -27.52 -2.61 0.98
CA ASP A 444 -26.69 -3.73 1.44
C ASP A 444 -25.82 -4.36 0.34
N ALA A 445 -26.24 -4.26 -0.93
CA ALA A 445 -25.45 -4.73 -2.07
C ALA A 445 -24.11 -4.00 -2.20
N PHE A 446 -23.99 -2.77 -1.66
CA PHE A 446 -22.74 -2.02 -1.71
C PHE A 446 -21.58 -2.76 -1.04
N SER A 447 -21.84 -3.56 0.01
CA SER A 447 -20.79 -4.36 0.65
C SER A 447 -20.08 -5.32 -0.33
N PHE A 448 -20.81 -5.86 -1.31
CA PHE A 448 -20.23 -6.71 -2.35
C PHE A 448 -19.41 -5.89 -3.35
N PHE A 449 -19.90 -4.70 -3.72
CA PHE A 449 -19.27 -3.83 -4.71
C PHE A 449 -18.15 -2.93 -4.17
N SER A 450 -18.10 -2.71 -2.86
CA SER A 450 -17.09 -1.88 -2.19
C SER A 450 -15.66 -2.27 -2.58
N PRO A 451 -15.22 -3.55 -2.50
CA PRO A 451 -13.89 -3.91 -2.94
C PRO A 451 -13.68 -3.78 -4.46
N ILE A 452 -14.74 -3.91 -5.27
CA ILE A 452 -14.64 -3.77 -6.72
C ILE A 452 -14.20 -2.34 -7.11
N ILE A 453 -14.60 -1.32 -6.34
CA ILE A 453 -14.13 0.07 -6.54
C ILE A 453 -12.61 0.15 -6.42
N GLY A 454 -12.06 -0.42 -5.35
CA GLY A 454 -10.61 -0.50 -5.14
C GLY A 454 -9.89 -1.30 -6.22
N TRP A 455 -10.48 -2.44 -6.61
CA TRP A 455 -9.97 -3.30 -7.69
C TRP A 455 -9.85 -2.55 -9.03
N ILE A 456 -10.91 -1.84 -9.45
CA ILE A 456 -10.89 -1.00 -10.65
C ILE A 456 -9.84 0.11 -10.51
N GLY A 457 -9.78 0.74 -9.33
CA GLY A 457 -8.80 1.78 -9.03
C GLY A 457 -7.37 1.33 -9.26
N VAL A 458 -6.97 0.20 -8.68
CA VAL A 458 -5.60 -0.30 -8.81
C VAL A 458 -5.35 -0.92 -10.18
N PHE A 459 -6.33 -1.57 -10.78
CA PHE A 459 -6.21 -2.08 -12.16
C PHE A 459 -5.80 -0.95 -13.13
N LEU A 460 -6.45 0.21 -13.04
CA LEU A 460 -6.21 1.32 -13.96
C LEU A 460 -4.97 2.14 -13.59
N THR A 461 -4.74 2.37 -12.29
CA THR A 461 -3.65 3.24 -11.81
C THR A 461 -2.33 2.52 -11.55
N GLY A 462 -2.39 1.21 -11.32
CA GLY A 462 -1.26 0.41 -10.85
C GLY A 462 -0.82 0.71 -9.42
N SER A 463 -1.62 1.41 -8.60
CA SER A 463 -1.22 1.88 -7.27
C SER A 463 -2.37 1.80 -6.26
N ASP A 464 -2.18 1.00 -5.20
CA ASP A 464 -3.14 0.90 -4.09
C ASP A 464 -3.26 2.22 -3.35
N THR A 465 -2.15 2.91 -3.12
CA THR A 465 -2.15 4.27 -2.56
C THR A 465 -3.01 5.23 -3.37
N SER A 466 -2.88 5.21 -4.70
CA SER A 466 -3.66 6.10 -5.56
C SER A 466 -5.14 5.73 -5.51
N ALA A 467 -5.48 4.44 -5.61
CA ALA A 467 -6.87 4.00 -5.52
C ALA A 467 -7.51 4.36 -4.17
N ASN A 468 -6.78 4.17 -3.07
CA ASN A 468 -7.25 4.54 -1.74
C ASN A 468 -7.43 6.06 -1.59
N LEU A 469 -6.59 6.87 -2.23
CA LEU A 469 -6.76 8.33 -2.23
C LEU A 469 -7.93 8.79 -3.11
N LEU A 470 -8.17 8.13 -4.24
CA LEU A 470 -9.29 8.45 -5.14
C LEU A 470 -10.64 8.07 -4.51
N PHE A 471 -10.70 6.97 -3.76
CA PHE A 471 -11.96 6.35 -3.33
C PHE A 471 -12.14 6.25 -1.81
N GLY A 472 -11.12 6.52 -0.99
CA GLY A 472 -11.24 6.38 0.47
C GLY A 472 -12.39 7.19 1.07
N THR A 473 -12.52 8.46 0.70
CA THR A 473 -13.61 9.31 1.22
C THR A 473 -14.99 8.83 0.77
N LEU A 474 -15.17 8.34 -0.47
CA LEU A 474 -16.49 7.83 -0.85
C LEU A 474 -16.83 6.54 -0.08
N GLN A 475 -15.84 5.68 0.16
CA GLN A 475 -16.03 4.45 0.94
C GLN A 475 -16.44 4.77 2.39
N GLN A 476 -15.78 5.77 2.99
CA GLN A 476 -16.13 6.31 4.31
C GLN A 476 -17.58 6.81 4.35
N VAL A 477 -17.98 7.65 3.39
CA VAL A 477 -19.34 8.20 3.34
C VAL A 477 -20.38 7.10 3.12
N SER A 478 -20.13 6.15 2.22
CA SER A 478 -21.03 5.01 2.00
C SER A 478 -21.18 4.16 3.26
N ALA A 479 -20.10 3.93 4.00
CA ALA A 479 -20.13 3.20 5.28
C ALA A 479 -21.02 3.92 6.29
N GLN A 480 -20.79 5.22 6.50
CA GLN A 480 -21.58 6.06 7.41
C GLN A 480 -23.06 6.09 7.02
N LYS A 481 -23.37 6.19 5.72
CA LYS A 481 -24.76 6.22 5.24
C LYS A 481 -25.48 4.88 5.44
N LEU A 482 -24.77 3.76 5.28
CA LEU A 482 -25.31 2.41 5.45
C LEU A 482 -25.26 1.89 6.89
N GLY A 483 -24.70 2.67 7.84
CA GLY A 483 -24.55 2.24 9.22
C GLY A 483 -23.53 1.11 9.40
N ILE A 484 -22.59 0.97 8.47
CA ILE A 484 -21.49 0.01 8.52
C ILE A 484 -20.23 0.75 8.99
N SER A 485 -19.36 0.07 9.73
CA SER A 485 -18.10 0.65 10.20
C SER A 485 -17.21 1.06 9.02
N GLU A 486 -16.67 2.29 9.08
CA GLU A 486 -15.79 2.86 8.06
C GLU A 486 -14.55 1.99 7.83
N ALA A 487 -14.03 1.36 8.89
CA ALA A 487 -12.87 0.49 8.79
C ALA A 487 -13.08 -0.65 7.78
N LEU A 488 -14.31 -1.19 7.67
CA LEU A 488 -14.59 -2.28 6.75
C LEU A 488 -14.52 -1.84 5.29
N PHE A 489 -15.18 -0.75 4.90
CA PHE A 489 -15.19 -0.32 3.49
C PHE A 489 -13.87 0.32 3.05
N LEU A 490 -13.17 0.99 3.97
CA LEU A 490 -11.81 1.46 3.70
C LEU A 490 -10.85 0.26 3.49
N ALA A 491 -10.95 -0.76 4.35
CA ALA A 491 -10.18 -1.98 4.16
C ALA A 491 -10.57 -2.73 2.89
N ALA A 492 -11.86 -2.85 2.59
CA ALA A 492 -12.36 -3.48 1.38
C ALA A 492 -11.82 -2.79 0.12
N ASN A 493 -11.73 -1.45 0.12
CA ASN A 493 -11.11 -0.71 -0.97
C ASN A 493 -9.66 -1.13 -1.20
N SER A 494 -8.83 -1.13 -0.15
CA SER A 494 -7.42 -1.52 -0.27
C SER A 494 -7.27 -3.01 -0.63
N VAL A 495 -8.07 -3.91 -0.04
CA VAL A 495 -8.03 -5.36 -0.34
C VAL A 495 -8.53 -5.67 -1.76
N GLY A 496 -9.54 -4.95 -2.24
CA GLY A 496 -9.92 -5.02 -3.65
C GLY A 496 -8.78 -4.57 -4.55
N GLY A 497 -8.09 -3.50 -4.15
CA GLY A 497 -6.92 -2.98 -4.83
C GLY A 497 -5.75 -3.96 -4.90
N VAL A 498 -5.46 -4.73 -3.84
CA VAL A 498 -4.40 -5.75 -3.88
C VAL A 498 -4.66 -6.80 -4.97
N VAL A 499 -5.92 -7.18 -5.15
CA VAL A 499 -6.34 -8.12 -6.21
C VAL A 499 -6.27 -7.47 -7.60
N GLY A 500 -6.53 -6.17 -7.70
CA GLY A 500 -6.44 -5.41 -8.96
C GLY A 500 -4.99 -5.22 -9.42
N LYS A 501 -4.02 -5.21 -8.49
CA LYS A 501 -2.60 -5.01 -8.80
C LYS A 501 -2.05 -6.03 -9.80
N MET A 502 -2.43 -7.30 -9.68
CA MET A 502 -1.88 -8.39 -10.52
C MET A 502 -2.24 -8.27 -12.02
N ILE A 503 -3.27 -7.49 -12.36
CA ILE A 503 -3.71 -7.23 -13.73
C ILE A 503 -3.41 -5.82 -14.20
N SER A 504 -2.82 -4.98 -13.36
CA SER A 504 -2.52 -3.60 -13.72
C SER A 504 -1.50 -3.54 -14.86
N PRO A 505 -1.74 -2.73 -15.93
CA PRO A 505 -0.82 -2.61 -17.05
C PRO A 505 0.61 -2.25 -16.64
N GLN A 506 0.76 -1.44 -15.59
CA GLN A 506 2.05 -1.01 -15.06
C GLN A 506 2.83 -2.18 -14.47
N SER A 507 2.20 -3.00 -13.61
CA SER A 507 2.88 -4.15 -12.99
C SER A 507 3.21 -5.23 -14.02
N ILE A 508 2.31 -5.44 -14.99
CA ILE A 508 2.52 -6.37 -16.10
C ILE A 508 3.69 -5.91 -16.99
N ALA A 509 3.73 -4.63 -17.38
CA ALA A 509 4.80 -4.09 -18.21
C ALA A 509 6.17 -4.22 -17.52
N ILE A 510 6.23 -3.91 -16.22
CA ILE A 510 7.46 -4.04 -15.42
C ILE A 510 7.89 -5.51 -15.33
N ALA A 511 6.95 -6.43 -15.08
CA ALA A 511 7.24 -7.86 -15.02
C ALA A 511 7.75 -8.38 -16.37
N CYS A 512 7.06 -8.06 -17.47
CA CYS A 512 7.46 -8.43 -18.83
C CYS A 512 8.85 -7.88 -19.20
N ALA A 513 9.14 -6.63 -18.86
CA ALA A 513 10.46 -6.04 -19.08
C ALA A 513 11.56 -6.78 -18.32
N ALA A 514 11.30 -7.15 -17.06
CA ALA A 514 12.28 -7.83 -16.21
C ALA A 514 12.62 -9.26 -16.69
N VAL A 515 11.68 -9.95 -17.35
CA VAL A 515 11.87 -11.33 -17.83
C VAL A 515 12.09 -11.45 -19.34
N GLY A 516 12.32 -10.33 -20.04
CA GLY A 516 12.57 -10.33 -21.49
C GLY A 516 11.34 -10.67 -22.35
N LEU A 517 10.14 -10.40 -21.84
CA LEU A 517 8.85 -10.61 -22.50
C LEU A 517 8.18 -9.30 -22.94
N VAL A 518 8.96 -8.27 -23.23
CA VAL A 518 8.45 -7.00 -23.80
C VAL A 518 7.67 -7.30 -25.08
N GLY A 519 6.45 -6.76 -25.19
CA GLY A 519 5.53 -7.04 -26.30
C GLY A 519 4.62 -8.26 -26.08
N LYS A 520 4.80 -9.02 -24.99
CA LYS A 520 3.93 -10.14 -24.58
C LYS A 520 3.10 -9.84 -23.34
N GLU A 521 2.86 -8.55 -23.06
CA GLU A 521 2.05 -8.10 -21.92
C GLU A 521 0.62 -8.68 -21.97
N SER A 522 0.05 -8.84 -23.17
CA SER A 522 -1.27 -9.46 -23.32
C SER A 522 -1.31 -10.92 -22.87
N ASP A 523 -0.22 -11.68 -23.02
CA ASP A 523 -0.19 -13.08 -22.61
C ASP A 523 -0.15 -13.17 -21.08
N LEU A 524 0.65 -12.31 -20.45
CA LEU A 524 0.73 -12.21 -19.00
C LEU A 524 -0.58 -11.69 -18.39
N PHE A 525 -1.22 -10.70 -19.01
CA PHE A 525 -2.54 -10.22 -18.63
C PHE A 525 -3.59 -11.33 -18.68
N LYS A 526 -3.66 -12.09 -19.79
CA LYS A 526 -4.59 -13.22 -19.92
C LYS A 526 -4.31 -14.32 -18.88
N PHE A 527 -3.04 -14.52 -18.52
CA PHE A 527 -2.66 -15.46 -17.47
C PHE A 527 -3.25 -15.04 -16.11
N THR A 528 -3.14 -13.77 -15.72
CA THR A 528 -3.58 -13.30 -14.39
C THR A 528 -5.06 -12.90 -14.30
N LEU A 529 -5.68 -12.47 -15.42
CA LEU A 529 -7.03 -11.90 -15.44
C LEU A 529 -8.09 -12.77 -14.77
N LYS A 530 -8.16 -14.05 -15.16
CA LYS A 530 -9.16 -14.97 -14.63
C LYS A 530 -9.04 -15.18 -13.12
N TYR A 531 -7.82 -15.09 -12.58
CA TYR A 531 -7.57 -15.23 -11.15
C TYR A 531 -7.92 -13.95 -10.40
N SER A 532 -7.59 -12.79 -10.97
CA SER A 532 -7.99 -11.49 -10.42
C SER A 532 -9.51 -11.37 -10.32
N VAL A 533 -10.24 -11.75 -11.38
CA VAL A 533 -11.72 -11.75 -11.40
C VAL A 533 -12.29 -12.72 -10.36
N ALA A 534 -11.73 -13.92 -10.23
CA ALA A 534 -12.19 -14.88 -9.22
C ALA A 534 -11.96 -14.35 -7.79
N PHE A 535 -10.77 -13.80 -7.53
CA PHE A 535 -10.42 -13.27 -6.21
C PHE A 535 -11.26 -12.05 -5.83
N ILE A 536 -11.57 -11.15 -6.77
CA ILE A 536 -12.38 -9.97 -6.42
C ILE A 536 -13.82 -10.37 -6.09
N ILE A 537 -14.38 -11.37 -6.76
CA ILE A 537 -15.70 -11.92 -6.41
C ILE A 537 -15.67 -12.52 -5.00
N LEU A 538 -14.63 -13.29 -4.67
CA LEU A 538 -14.46 -13.86 -3.33
C LEU A 538 -14.33 -12.79 -2.25
N ILE A 539 -13.60 -11.71 -2.53
CA ILE A 539 -13.45 -10.58 -1.61
C ILE A 539 -14.76 -9.80 -1.47
N GLY A 540 -15.55 -9.64 -2.54
CA GLY A 540 -16.91 -9.09 -2.46
C GLY A 540 -17.80 -9.91 -1.53
N ILE A 541 -17.82 -11.24 -1.70
CA ILE A 541 -18.57 -12.16 -0.83
C ILE A 541 -18.05 -12.07 0.61
N TRP A 542 -16.74 -12.06 0.81
CA TRP A 542 -16.12 -11.98 2.12
C TRP A 542 -16.47 -10.68 2.85
N THR A 543 -16.49 -9.56 2.12
CA THR A 543 -16.90 -8.26 2.66
C THR A 543 -18.36 -8.29 3.11
N CYS A 544 -19.26 -8.91 2.34
CA CYS A 544 -20.65 -9.13 2.77
C CYS A 544 -20.75 -9.99 4.03
N ILE A 545 -19.98 -11.09 4.10
CA ILE A 545 -19.99 -11.97 5.28
C ILE A 545 -19.59 -11.19 6.52
N ILE A 546 -18.56 -10.35 6.42
CA ILE A 546 -18.11 -9.51 7.54
C ILE A 546 -19.16 -8.47 7.90
N ALA A 547 -19.69 -7.75 6.91
CA ALA A 547 -20.66 -6.68 7.13
C ALA A 547 -21.93 -7.16 7.84
N PHE A 548 -22.42 -8.36 7.53
CA PHE A 548 -23.74 -8.83 7.99
C PHE A 548 -23.68 -9.94 9.04
N PHE A 549 -22.59 -10.71 9.13
CA PHE A 549 -22.51 -11.88 10.00
C PHE A 549 -21.33 -11.86 10.99
N LEU A 550 -20.26 -11.11 10.71
CA LEU A 550 -19.06 -11.08 11.54
C LEU A 550 -18.65 -9.66 11.96
N GLN A 551 -19.62 -8.80 12.26
CA GLN A 551 -19.35 -7.41 12.66
C GLN A 551 -18.41 -7.30 13.87
N GLY A 552 -18.41 -8.30 14.76
CA GLY A 552 -17.50 -8.36 15.92
C GLY A 552 -16.02 -8.47 15.57
N ILE A 553 -15.66 -8.81 14.33
CA ILE A 553 -14.27 -8.76 13.87
C ILE A 553 -13.89 -7.40 13.29
N ILE A 554 -14.78 -6.41 13.25
CA ILE A 554 -14.45 -5.08 12.74
C ILE A 554 -13.87 -4.23 13.89
N PRO A 555 -12.65 -3.67 13.76
CA PRO A 555 -12.11 -2.77 14.76
C PRO A 555 -12.98 -1.51 14.95
N GLU A 556 -12.98 -0.98 16.16
CA GLU A 556 -13.56 0.32 16.43
C GLU A 556 -12.76 1.42 15.72
N VAL A 557 -13.48 2.37 15.12
CA VAL A 557 -12.88 3.50 14.40
C VAL A 557 -12.68 4.66 15.37
N ILE A 558 -11.43 5.12 15.49
CA ILE A 558 -11.09 6.31 16.27
C ILE A 558 -10.88 7.47 15.30
N VAL A 559 -11.69 8.51 15.44
CA VAL A 559 -11.56 9.75 14.65
C VAL A 559 -10.40 10.58 15.19
N LYS A 560 -9.56 11.12 14.31
CA LYS A 560 -8.38 11.93 14.67
C LYS A 560 -8.71 13.36 15.05
#